data_AF-A0AAV9NCP4-F1
#
_entry.id   AF-A0AAV9NCP4-F1
#
_cell.length_a   1.000
_cell.length_b   1.000
_cell.length_c   1.000
_cell.angle_alpha   90.00
_cell.angle_beta   90.00
_cell.angle_gamma   90.00
#
_symmetry.space_group_name_H-M   'P 1'
#
loop_
_entity.id
_entity.type
_entity.pdbx_description
1 polymer ?
#
loop_
_entity_poly.entity_id
_entity_poly.type
_entity_poly.pdbx_seq_one_letter_code
_entity_poly.pdbx_strand_id
1 'polypeptide(L)'
;MFLGKACGYPSNLQDNKTYDTDSLLQRIQQLECERDVRIQRGGSVDFATSLTSVPITDGIFPNPPTLARTQILAEFLLNPTATFKAPPLNALDTGMAIPKPILELLESSDERECIREQYFNRIHSWFPMIDMKRLDQETPELYRKPDVGLALLFTCMRLVCYPVMYNLCQTPLYYTVKQFFHVVQDSCLLSMHLLQAAVLIALYEIAHGVHPVGYLSVCTAARLGMVMGLHDRKQAKQLYGAPETWMQREEQRRTWWAILILDR
;
A
#
# COMPACT_ATOMS: atom_id res chain seq x y z
N MET A 1 -28.88 10.20 28.33
CA MET A 1 -30.31 10.49 28.04
C MET A 1 -30.34 11.59 26.98
N PHE A 2 -30.22 11.22 25.71
CA PHE A 2 -30.31 12.16 24.58
C PHE A 2 -31.73 12.10 24.03
N LEU A 3 -32.48 13.20 24.17
CA LEU A 3 -33.83 13.34 23.63
C LEU A 3 -33.77 13.32 22.09
N GLY A 4 -34.49 12.37 21.49
CA GLY A 4 -34.77 12.35 20.07
C GLY A 4 -35.64 13.54 19.68
N LYS A 5 -35.17 14.35 18.72
CA LYS A 5 -36.01 15.35 18.06
C LYS A 5 -36.96 14.63 17.13
N ALA A 6 -38.26 14.71 17.43
CA ALA A 6 -39.31 14.27 16.52
C ALA A 6 -39.38 15.22 15.32
N CYS A 7 -39.19 14.69 14.11
CA CYS A 7 -39.53 15.39 12.88
C CYS A 7 -41.06 15.51 12.81
N GLY A 8 -41.59 16.68 13.16
CA GLY A 8 -42.99 17.02 12.93
C GLY A 8 -43.21 17.32 11.45
N TYR A 9 -43.73 16.34 10.69
CA TYR A 9 -44.39 16.66 9.43
C TYR A 9 -45.78 17.21 9.74
N PRO A 10 -46.19 18.35 9.15
CA PRO A 10 -47.54 18.85 9.31
C PRO A 10 -48.50 17.91 8.57
N SER A 11 -49.24 17.12 9.34
CA SER A 11 -50.37 16.36 8.85
C SER A 11 -51.57 17.30 8.71
N ASN A 12 -51.92 17.67 7.48
CA ASN A 12 -53.28 18.06 7.14
C ASN A 12 -53.62 17.69 5.69
N LEU A 13 -54.45 16.65 5.59
CA LEU A 13 -55.65 16.51 4.78
C LEU A 13 -55.63 17.01 3.32
N GLN A 14 -55.68 16.02 2.42
CA GLN A 14 -56.44 15.98 1.17
C GLN A 14 -56.61 17.32 0.45
N ASP A 15 -55.70 17.58 -0.49
CA ASP A 15 -56.04 18.34 -1.69
C ASP A 15 -55.98 17.35 -2.84
N ASN A 16 -57.15 16.87 -3.28
CA ASN A 16 -57.31 16.00 -4.44
C ASN A 16 -57.05 16.84 -5.70
N LYS A 17 -55.82 17.33 -5.85
CA LYS A 17 -55.32 17.92 -7.10
C LYS A 17 -54.88 16.74 -7.93
N THR A 18 -55.69 16.40 -8.93
CA THR A 18 -55.22 15.67 -10.10
C THR A 18 -53.98 16.42 -10.57
N TYR A 19 -52.80 15.95 -10.19
CA TYR A 19 -51.56 16.48 -10.70
C TYR A 19 -51.67 16.29 -12.20
N ASP A 20 -51.72 17.41 -12.92
CA ASP A 20 -51.84 17.41 -14.36
C ASP A 20 -50.55 16.80 -14.90
N THR A 21 -50.58 15.48 -15.11
CA THR A 21 -49.43 14.67 -15.50
C THR A 21 -48.85 15.19 -16.81
N ASP A 22 -49.70 15.77 -17.65
CA ASP A 22 -49.32 16.35 -18.92
C ASP A 22 -48.52 17.64 -18.73
N SER A 23 -48.88 18.47 -17.73
CA SER A 23 -48.09 19.63 -17.31
C SER A 23 -46.70 19.23 -16.81
N LEU A 24 -46.59 18.13 -16.06
CA LEU A 24 -45.32 17.64 -15.55
C LEU A 24 -44.45 17.05 -16.67
N LEU A 25 -45.05 16.28 -17.58
CA LEU A 25 -44.35 15.74 -18.75
C LEU A 25 -43.85 16.87 -19.65
N GLN A 26 -44.68 17.89 -19.89
CA GLN A 26 -44.29 19.06 -20.68
C GLN A 26 -43.16 19.84 -20.01
N ARG A 27 -43.14 19.90 -18.67
CA ARG A 27 -42.06 20.52 -17.91
C ARG A 27 -40.76 19.72 -17.97
N ILE A 28 -40.83 18.40 -17.89
CA ILE A 28 -39.66 17.52 -18.03
C ILE A 28 -39.04 17.71 -19.42
N GLN A 29 -39.87 17.70 -20.47
CA GLN A 29 -39.40 17.84 -21.84
C GLN A 29 -38.78 19.23 -22.11
N GLN A 30 -39.32 20.27 -21.47
CA GLN A 30 -38.74 21.61 -21.51
C GLN A 30 -37.37 21.66 -20.82
N LEU A 31 -37.23 20.99 -19.66
CA LEU A 31 -35.97 20.94 -18.92
C LEU A 31 -34.90 20.10 -19.62
N GLU A 32 -35.29 19.03 -20.31
CA GLU A 32 -34.38 18.23 -21.15
C GLU A 32 -33.82 19.06 -22.31
N CYS A 33 -34.69 19.81 -23.00
CA CYS A 33 -34.26 20.73 -24.06
C CYS A 33 -33.35 21.85 -23.52
N GLU A 34 -33.67 22.41 -22.35
CA GLU A 34 -32.82 23.42 -21.71
C GLU A 34 -31.47 22.84 -21.26
N ARG A 35 -31.46 21.58 -20.78
CA ARG A 35 -30.23 20.86 -20.42
C ARG A 35 -29.35 20.61 -21.64
N ASP A 36 -29.93 20.17 -22.75
CA ASP A 36 -29.17 19.88 -23.97
C ASP A 36 -28.60 21.16 -24.59
N VAL A 37 -29.32 22.29 -24.50
CA VAL A 37 -28.80 23.62 -24.85
C VAL A 37 -27.67 24.07 -23.91
N ARG A 38 -27.75 23.76 -22.60
CA ARG A 38 -26.64 24.03 -21.65
C ARG A 38 -25.44 23.13 -21.88
N ILE A 39 -25.63 21.88 -22.31
CA ILE A 39 -24.55 20.97 -22.70
C ILE A 39 -23.86 21.47 -23.99
N GLN A 40 -24.62 22.03 -24.93
CA GLN A 40 -24.07 22.61 -26.16
C GLN A 40 -23.40 23.98 -25.97
N ARG A 41 -23.89 24.83 -25.05
CA ARG A 41 -23.29 26.14 -24.75
C ARG A 41 -22.19 26.08 -23.68
N GLY A 42 -22.26 25.10 -22.78
CA GLY A 42 -21.22 24.76 -21.84
C GLY A 42 -20.17 23.89 -22.50
N GLY A 43 -19.41 24.47 -23.43
CA GLY A 43 -18.11 23.91 -23.79
C GLY A 43 -17.34 23.66 -22.49
N SER A 44 -16.93 22.41 -22.30
CA SER A 44 -16.14 21.88 -21.19
C SER A 44 -15.38 22.98 -20.43
N VAL A 45 -15.91 23.43 -19.29
CA VAL A 45 -15.05 24.06 -18.30
C VAL A 45 -14.25 22.90 -17.71
N ASP A 46 -13.07 22.73 -18.28
CA ASP A 46 -12.06 21.69 -18.12
C ASP A 46 -11.55 21.50 -16.68
N PHE A 47 -12.45 21.21 -15.73
CA PHE A 47 -12.05 20.81 -14.38
C PHE A 47 -11.50 19.38 -14.36
N ALA A 48 -12.02 18.50 -15.24
CA ALA A 48 -11.50 17.14 -15.41
C ALA A 48 -10.13 17.13 -16.13
N THR A 49 -9.92 18.03 -17.09
CA THR A 49 -8.71 18.09 -17.91
C THR A 49 -7.51 18.62 -17.12
N SER A 50 -7.74 19.49 -16.13
CA SER A 50 -6.68 20.03 -15.25
C SER A 50 -6.10 19.01 -14.26
N LEU A 51 -6.84 17.95 -13.90
CA LEU A 51 -6.33 16.89 -13.02
C LEU A 51 -5.59 15.79 -13.80
N THR A 52 -5.92 15.61 -15.08
CA THR A 52 -5.24 14.65 -15.98
C THR A 52 -3.99 15.24 -16.64
N SER A 53 -3.78 16.56 -16.56
CA SER A 53 -2.62 17.24 -17.15
C SER A 53 -1.43 17.34 -16.21
N VAL A 54 -1.47 16.74 -15.02
CA VAL A 54 -0.23 16.53 -14.25
C VAL A 54 0.61 15.57 -15.11
N PRO A 55 1.74 16.00 -15.68
CA PRO A 55 2.58 15.07 -16.40
C PRO A 55 2.93 13.97 -15.40
N ILE A 56 2.56 12.73 -15.74
CA ILE A 56 3.10 11.55 -15.07
C ILE A 56 4.60 11.68 -15.31
N THR A 57 5.30 12.30 -14.36
CA THR A 57 6.73 12.56 -14.45
C THR A 57 7.40 11.21 -14.62
N ASP A 58 7.94 10.98 -15.81
CA ASP A 58 8.75 9.83 -16.15
C ASP A 58 9.78 9.61 -15.03
N GLY A 59 9.52 8.63 -14.15
CA GLY A 59 10.43 8.22 -13.08
C GLY A 59 9.93 8.31 -11.64
N ILE A 60 8.72 8.81 -11.36
CA ILE A 60 8.20 8.87 -9.97
C ILE A 60 7.08 7.85 -9.70
N PHE A 61 6.22 7.58 -10.67
CA PHE A 61 5.19 6.55 -10.55
C PHE A 61 5.57 5.38 -11.45
N PRO A 62 6.02 4.25 -10.90
CA PRO A 62 6.11 3.05 -11.70
C PRO A 62 4.71 2.62 -12.12
N ASN A 63 4.70 1.81 -13.18
CA ASN A 63 3.51 1.33 -13.87
C ASN A 63 2.31 1.10 -12.91
N PRO A 64 1.08 1.53 -13.29
CA PRO A 64 -0.12 1.23 -12.52
C PRO A 64 -0.17 -0.28 -12.20
N PRO A 65 -0.77 -0.67 -11.07
CA PRO A 65 -0.84 -2.08 -10.69
C PRO A 65 -1.32 -2.87 -11.92
N THR A 66 -0.50 -3.82 -12.35
CA THR A 66 -0.84 -4.60 -13.55
C THR A 66 -2.21 -5.22 -13.31
N LEU A 67 -3.13 -5.10 -14.26
CA LEU A 67 -4.52 -5.56 -14.13
C LEU A 67 -4.64 -6.99 -13.54
N ALA A 68 -3.66 -7.84 -13.84
CA ALA A 68 -3.50 -9.17 -13.26
C ALA A 68 -3.31 -9.18 -11.72
N ARG A 69 -2.49 -8.29 -11.14
CA ARG A 69 -2.26 -8.22 -9.69
C ARG A 69 -3.52 -7.81 -8.94
N THR A 70 -4.20 -6.77 -9.42
CA THR A 70 -5.46 -6.31 -8.83
C THR A 70 -6.55 -7.38 -8.92
N GLN A 71 -6.57 -8.15 -10.02
CA GLN A 71 -7.50 -9.27 -10.16
C GLN A 71 -7.21 -10.40 -9.17
N ILE A 72 -5.94 -10.80 -9.01
CA ILE A 72 -5.55 -11.85 -8.05
C ILE A 72 -5.91 -11.43 -6.62
N LEU A 73 -5.64 -10.18 -6.24
CA LEU A 73 -6.01 -9.69 -4.91
C LEU A 73 -7.53 -9.55 -4.75
N ALA A 74 -8.24 -9.09 -5.77
CA ALA A 74 -9.71 -9.04 -5.74
C ALA A 74 -10.31 -10.44 -5.60
N GLU A 75 -9.79 -11.43 -6.32
CA GLU A 75 -10.20 -12.83 -6.16
C GLU A 75 -9.86 -13.37 -4.77
N PHE A 76 -8.70 -13.01 -4.22
CA PHE A 76 -8.32 -13.37 -2.85
C PHE A 76 -9.27 -12.76 -1.82
N LEU A 77 -9.67 -11.50 -1.98
CA LEU A 77 -10.49 -10.80 -0.99
C LEU A 77 -11.99 -11.12 -1.12
N LEU A 78 -12.49 -11.28 -2.35
CA LEU A 78 -13.92 -11.42 -2.62
C LEU A 78 -14.38 -12.88 -2.68
N ASN A 79 -13.52 -13.83 -3.06
CA ASN A 79 -13.94 -15.23 -3.18
C ASN A 79 -13.84 -15.98 -1.86
N PRO A 80 -14.80 -16.87 -1.54
CA PRO A 80 -14.72 -17.75 -0.39
C PRO A 80 -13.45 -18.64 -0.45
N THR A 81 -12.91 -19.00 0.72
CA THR A 81 -11.64 -19.72 0.90
C THR A 81 -11.51 -21.00 0.07
N ALA A 82 -12.61 -21.69 -0.21
CA ALA A 82 -12.63 -22.98 -0.90
C ALA A 82 -12.29 -22.94 -2.40
N THR A 83 -12.44 -21.79 -3.07
CA THR A 83 -12.26 -21.67 -4.53
C THR A 83 -10.95 -21.00 -4.95
N PHE A 84 -10.25 -20.36 -4.02
CA PHE A 84 -9.00 -19.65 -4.33
C PHE A 84 -7.82 -20.61 -4.41
N LYS A 85 -7.13 -20.58 -5.56
CA LYS A 85 -5.83 -21.24 -5.71
C LYS A 85 -4.74 -20.23 -5.44
N ALA A 86 -3.87 -20.53 -4.47
CA ALA A 86 -2.77 -19.65 -4.14
C ALA A 86 -1.85 -19.45 -5.36
N PRO A 87 -1.57 -18.20 -5.77
CA PRO A 87 -0.59 -17.93 -6.80
C PRO A 87 0.80 -18.45 -6.37
N PRO A 88 1.67 -18.84 -7.33
CA PRO A 88 3.06 -19.11 -7.03
C PRO A 88 3.73 -17.84 -6.47
N LEU A 89 4.74 -18.00 -5.61
CA LEU A 89 5.41 -16.90 -4.89
C LEU A 89 5.79 -15.73 -5.83
N ASN A 90 6.19 -16.04 -7.05
CA ASN A 90 6.70 -15.08 -8.03
C ASN A 90 5.61 -14.42 -8.92
N ALA A 91 4.33 -14.79 -8.78
CA ALA A 91 3.26 -14.27 -9.64
C ALA A 91 2.94 -12.79 -9.40
N LEU A 92 3.26 -12.28 -8.21
CA LEU A 92 3.07 -10.87 -7.86
C LEU A 92 4.33 -10.03 -8.13
N ASP A 93 5.49 -10.65 -8.36
CA ASP A 93 6.81 -9.98 -8.39
C ASP A 93 7.32 -9.54 -9.78
N THR A 94 6.49 -9.56 -10.82
CA THR A 94 6.99 -9.28 -12.18
C THR A 94 6.80 -7.83 -12.62
N GLY A 95 7.90 -7.06 -12.67
CA GLY A 95 8.07 -6.01 -13.69
C GLY A 95 7.88 -4.56 -13.26
N MET A 96 7.99 -4.25 -11.96
CA MET A 96 8.07 -2.85 -11.55
C MET A 96 9.50 -2.33 -11.75
N ALA A 97 9.64 -1.14 -12.33
CA ALA A 97 10.95 -0.51 -12.47
C ALA A 97 11.37 0.11 -11.13
N ILE A 98 12.63 -0.09 -10.73
CA ILE A 98 13.20 0.58 -9.56
C ILE A 98 13.42 2.07 -9.93
N PRO A 99 12.96 3.03 -9.11
CA PRO A 99 13.26 4.44 -9.34
C PRO A 99 14.77 4.69 -9.42
N LYS A 100 15.22 5.46 -10.42
CA LYS A 100 16.65 5.73 -10.67
C LYS A 100 17.43 6.19 -9.43
N PRO A 101 16.94 7.10 -8.57
CA PRO A 101 17.68 7.55 -7.38
C PRO A 101 17.97 6.41 -6.39
N ILE A 102 17.11 5.39 -6.38
CA ILE A 102 17.24 4.22 -5.50
C ILE A 102 18.15 3.19 -6.14
N LEU A 103 18.09 3.07 -7.46
CA LEU A 103 19.02 2.23 -8.22
C LEU A 103 20.45 2.74 -8.04
N GLU A 104 20.71 4.03 -8.27
CA GLU A 104 22.02 4.66 -8.08
C GLU A 104 22.57 4.46 -6.66
N LEU A 105 21.70 4.53 -5.64
CA LEU A 105 22.05 4.27 -4.25
C LEU A 105 22.43 2.81 -3.96
N LEU A 106 21.91 1.87 -4.74
CA LEU A 106 22.07 0.43 -4.55
C LEU A 106 22.99 -0.20 -5.61
N GLU A 107 23.51 0.57 -6.56
CA GLU A 107 24.39 0.08 -7.63
C GLU A 107 25.74 -0.40 -7.09
N SER A 108 26.28 0.30 -6.07
CA SER A 108 27.56 -0.03 -5.46
C SER A 108 27.47 -1.28 -4.58
N SER A 109 28.28 -2.29 -4.89
CA SER A 109 28.34 -3.53 -4.10
C SER A 109 28.84 -3.28 -2.69
N ASP A 110 29.84 -2.41 -2.54
CA ASP A 110 30.43 -2.07 -1.25
C ASP A 110 29.42 -1.36 -0.34
N GLU A 111 28.55 -0.53 -0.92
CA GLU A 111 27.52 0.19 -0.18
C GLU A 111 26.45 -0.76 0.35
N ARG A 112 26.00 -1.72 -0.45
CA ARG A 112 25.02 -2.73 -0.01
C ARG A 112 25.58 -3.64 1.08
N GLU A 113 26.83 -4.06 0.93
CA GLU A 113 27.54 -4.84 1.95
C GLU A 113 27.63 -4.05 3.27
N CYS A 114 28.03 -2.79 3.19
CA CYS A 114 28.10 -1.90 4.34
C CYS A 114 26.72 -1.72 5.02
N ILE A 115 25.65 -1.52 4.24
CA ILE A 115 24.27 -1.45 4.77
C ILE A 115 23.88 -2.75 5.47
N ARG A 116 24.20 -3.90 4.85
CA ARG A 116 23.94 -5.22 5.41
C ARG A 116 24.64 -5.39 6.75
N GLU A 117 25.95 -5.20 6.80
CA GLU A 117 26.74 -5.34 8.02
C GLU A 117 26.23 -4.41 9.13
N GLN A 118 25.94 -3.15 8.81
CA GLN A 118 25.40 -2.20 9.78
C GLN A 118 24.05 -2.66 10.32
N TYR A 119 23.15 -3.11 9.46
CA TYR A 119 21.82 -3.60 9.87
C TYR A 119 21.92 -4.83 10.78
N PHE A 120 22.72 -5.83 10.39
CA PHE A 120 22.84 -7.06 11.18
C PHE A 120 23.55 -6.83 12.53
N ASN A 121 24.51 -5.91 12.57
CA ASN A 121 25.19 -5.57 13.82
C ASN A 121 24.32 -4.70 14.75
N ARG A 122 23.58 -3.73 14.21
CA ARG A 122 22.84 -2.75 15.02
C ARG A 122 21.40 -3.13 15.30
N ILE A 123 20.62 -3.47 14.28
CA ILE A 123 19.16 -3.63 14.39
C ILE A 123 18.81 -5.09 14.63
N HIS A 124 19.38 -6.01 13.86
CA HIS A 124 19.06 -7.44 13.95
C HIS A 124 19.38 -8.03 15.33
N SER A 125 20.35 -7.46 16.07
CA SER A 125 20.73 -7.93 17.40
C SER A 125 19.60 -7.84 18.44
N TRP A 126 18.70 -6.86 18.32
CA TRP A 126 17.55 -6.69 19.22
C TRP A 126 16.19 -6.77 18.50
N PHE A 127 16.17 -6.69 17.17
CA PHE A 127 14.98 -6.78 16.34
C PHE A 127 15.16 -7.79 15.18
N PRO A 128 15.34 -9.10 15.49
CA PRO A 128 15.64 -10.11 14.49
C PRO A 128 14.39 -10.48 13.68
N MET A 129 14.23 -9.84 12.53
CA MET A 129 13.10 -10.09 11.62
C MET A 129 13.52 -10.80 10.32
N ILE A 130 14.67 -10.41 9.76
CA ILE A 130 15.12 -10.78 8.42
C ILE A 130 16.18 -11.86 8.55
N ASP A 131 16.09 -12.92 7.73
CA ASP A 131 17.10 -13.97 7.76
C ASP A 131 18.33 -13.62 6.89
N MET A 132 19.52 -13.71 7.49
CA MET A 132 20.79 -13.38 6.84
C MET A 132 21.07 -14.30 5.65
N LYS A 133 20.85 -15.60 5.82
CA LYS A 133 21.15 -16.60 4.77
C LYS A 133 20.30 -16.40 3.53
N ARG A 134 19.02 -16.04 3.73
CA ARG A 134 18.10 -15.74 2.65
C ARG A 134 18.51 -14.45 1.92
N LEU A 135 18.83 -13.40 2.67
CA LEU A 135 19.28 -12.14 2.08
C LEU A 135 20.56 -12.33 1.24
N ASP A 136 21.49 -13.16 1.70
CA ASP A 136 22.73 -13.47 0.98
C ASP A 136 22.48 -14.21 -0.34
N GLN A 137 21.44 -15.03 -0.41
CA GLN A 137 21.04 -15.74 -1.63
C GLN A 137 20.34 -14.81 -2.64
N GLU A 138 19.54 -13.86 -2.16
CA GLU A 138 18.75 -12.94 -3.01
C GLU A 138 19.58 -11.73 -3.49
N THR A 139 20.59 -11.31 -2.73
CA THR A 139 21.48 -10.18 -3.08
C THR A 139 22.12 -10.29 -4.47
N PRO A 140 22.71 -11.44 -4.89
CA PRO A 140 23.26 -11.58 -6.23
C PRO A 140 22.18 -11.62 -7.32
N GLU A 141 20.95 -12.01 -7.00
CA GLU A 141 19.85 -12.05 -7.96
C GLU A 141 19.32 -10.66 -8.33
N LEU A 142 19.48 -9.68 -7.44
CA LEU A 142 19.14 -8.27 -7.69
C LEU A 142 19.77 -7.73 -8.99
N TYR A 143 20.95 -8.23 -9.36
CA TYR A 143 21.65 -7.87 -10.60
C TYR A 143 21.08 -8.53 -11.85
N ARG A 144 20.60 -9.78 -11.72
CA ARG A 144 20.06 -10.56 -12.85
C ARG A 144 18.61 -10.18 -13.12
N LYS A 145 17.86 -9.91 -12.06
CA LYS A 145 16.45 -9.53 -12.10
C LYS A 145 16.19 -8.54 -10.96
N PRO A 146 16.08 -7.24 -11.25
CA PRO A 146 15.85 -6.24 -10.21
C PRO A 146 14.51 -6.50 -9.52
N ASP A 147 14.56 -7.00 -8.29
CA ASP A 147 13.39 -7.11 -7.42
C ASP A 147 13.21 -5.80 -6.65
N VAL A 148 12.04 -5.18 -6.86
CA VAL A 148 11.73 -3.91 -6.22
C VAL A 148 11.41 -4.07 -4.73
N GLY A 149 10.90 -5.23 -4.33
CA GLY A 149 10.70 -5.56 -2.91
C GLY A 149 12.03 -5.57 -2.17
N LEU A 150 13.02 -6.29 -2.70
CA LEU A 150 14.37 -6.34 -2.15
C LEU A 150 15.05 -4.95 -2.16
N ALA A 151 14.93 -4.17 -3.24
CA ALA A 151 15.47 -2.81 -3.30
C ALA A 151 14.86 -1.89 -2.23
N LEU A 152 13.54 -1.98 -2.01
CA LEU A 152 12.84 -1.27 -0.95
C LEU A 152 13.36 -1.68 0.43
N LEU A 153 13.58 -2.99 0.64
CA LEU A 153 14.12 -3.50 1.89
C LEU A 153 15.51 -2.94 2.21
N PHE A 154 16.43 -2.97 1.25
CA PHE A 154 17.78 -2.39 1.42
C PHE A 154 17.73 -0.88 1.73
N THR A 155 16.84 -0.15 1.05
CA THR A 155 16.68 1.28 1.29
C THR A 155 16.15 1.55 2.71
N CYS A 156 15.22 0.71 3.20
CA CYS A 156 14.71 0.77 4.57
C CYS A 156 15.78 0.37 5.61
N MET A 157 16.61 -0.64 5.33
CA MET A 157 17.75 -1.01 6.19
C MET A 157 18.71 0.15 6.37
N ARG A 158 19.03 0.86 5.27
CA ARG A 158 19.86 2.07 5.32
C ARG A 158 19.22 3.17 6.17
N LEU A 159 17.91 3.37 6.04
CA LEU A 159 17.16 4.36 6.82
C LEU A 159 17.26 4.10 8.34
N VAL A 160 17.02 2.86 8.78
CA VAL A 160 17.08 2.52 10.21
C VAL A 160 18.50 2.54 10.78
N CYS A 161 19.52 2.37 9.94
CA CYS A 161 20.92 2.50 10.35
C CYS A 161 21.41 3.95 10.37
N TYR A 162 20.62 4.90 9.82
CA TYR A 162 20.98 6.31 9.81
C TYR A 162 20.92 6.88 11.24
N PRO A 163 21.91 7.70 11.66
CA PRO A 163 22.00 8.18 13.03
C PRO A 163 20.81 9.09 13.41
N VAL A 164 20.26 8.86 14.61
CA VAL A 164 19.11 9.57 15.22
C VAL A 164 19.38 11.06 15.54
N MET A 165 20.54 11.58 15.15
CA MET A 165 20.97 12.96 15.46
C MET A 165 20.25 14.03 14.63
N TYR A 166 19.47 13.63 13.62
CA TYR A 166 18.73 14.53 12.72
C TYR A 166 17.23 14.47 13.00
N ASN A 167 16.56 15.62 12.96
CA ASN A 167 15.10 15.67 13.04
C ASN A 167 14.49 14.85 11.89
N LEU A 168 13.50 14.01 12.19
CA LEU A 168 12.75 13.18 11.22
C LEU A 168 12.30 13.98 9.99
N CYS A 169 11.83 15.21 10.20
CA CYS A 169 11.36 16.14 9.16
C CYS A 169 12.47 16.70 8.26
N GLN A 170 13.74 16.46 8.58
CA GLN A 170 14.90 16.98 7.84
C GLN A 170 15.68 15.89 7.12
N THR A 171 15.23 14.63 7.17
CA THR A 171 15.95 13.53 6.52
C THR A 171 15.36 13.31 5.12
N PRO A 172 16.00 13.78 4.02
CA PRO A 172 15.48 13.59 2.67
C PRO A 172 15.31 12.10 2.33
N LEU A 173 16.17 11.25 2.89
CA LEU A 173 16.11 9.79 2.72
C LEU A 173 14.80 9.19 3.26
N TYR A 174 14.26 9.69 4.38
CA TYR A 174 13.00 9.22 4.94
C TYR A 174 11.82 9.47 3.97
N TYR A 175 11.73 10.67 3.40
CA TYR A 175 10.68 11.00 2.44
C TYR A 175 10.80 10.17 1.15
N THR A 176 12.02 9.98 0.65
CA THR A 176 12.27 9.10 -0.51
C THR A 176 11.82 7.66 -0.22
N VAL A 177 12.13 7.12 0.96
CA VAL A 177 11.71 5.77 1.36
C VAL A 177 10.20 5.66 1.50
N LYS A 178 9.53 6.64 2.12
CA LYS A 178 8.06 6.65 2.25
C LYS A 178 7.38 6.71 0.89
N GLN A 179 7.85 7.59 0.01
CA GLN A 179 7.33 7.71 -1.34
C GLN A 179 7.52 6.40 -2.11
N PHE A 180 8.70 5.78 -2.00
CA PHE A 180 8.97 4.49 -2.64
C PHE A 180 8.09 3.37 -2.09
N PHE A 181 7.89 3.33 -0.76
CA PHE A 181 7.00 2.37 -0.12
C PHE A 181 5.56 2.50 -0.63
N HIS A 182 5.02 3.73 -0.68
CA HIS A 182 3.66 3.98 -1.18
C HIS A 182 3.53 3.56 -2.64
N VAL A 183 4.51 3.90 -3.45
CA VAL A 183 4.60 3.49 -4.85
C VAL A 183 4.54 1.96 -5.00
N VAL A 184 5.32 1.22 -4.21
CA VAL A 184 5.32 -0.26 -4.24
C VAL A 184 3.99 -0.80 -3.74
N GLN A 185 3.43 -0.21 -2.68
CA GLN A 185 2.15 -0.61 -2.10
C GLN A 185 0.99 -0.41 -3.09
N ASP A 186 0.93 0.75 -3.76
CA ASP A 186 -0.11 1.09 -4.73
C ASP A 186 -0.05 0.20 -5.97
N SER A 187 1.14 -0.34 -6.29
CA SER A 187 1.32 -1.33 -7.36
C SER A 187 0.74 -2.72 -7.02
N CYS A 188 0.13 -2.88 -5.83
CA CYS A 188 -0.44 -4.14 -5.34
C CYS A 188 0.59 -5.29 -5.27
N LEU A 189 1.88 -4.95 -5.16
CA LEU A 189 2.94 -5.92 -4.96
C LEU A 189 2.98 -6.29 -3.48
N LEU A 190 2.27 -7.35 -3.12
CA LEU A 190 2.45 -7.95 -1.81
C LEU A 190 3.67 -8.87 -1.90
N SER A 191 4.62 -8.68 -1.01
CA SER A 191 5.80 -9.54 -0.86
C SER A 191 6.27 -9.53 0.59
N MET A 192 7.10 -10.51 0.96
CA MET A 192 7.69 -10.55 2.30
C MET A 192 8.56 -9.33 2.56
N HIS A 193 9.31 -8.88 1.55
CA HIS A 193 10.16 -7.70 1.62
C HIS A 193 9.37 -6.41 1.81
N LEU A 194 8.19 -6.28 1.17
CA LEU A 194 7.30 -5.13 1.42
C LEU A 194 6.84 -5.09 2.88
N LEU A 195 6.43 -6.24 3.43
CA LEU A 195 6.00 -6.31 4.83
C LEU A 195 7.14 -5.95 5.78
N GLN A 196 8.33 -6.51 5.54
CA GLN A 196 9.53 -6.19 6.32
C GLN A 196 9.90 -4.71 6.21
N ALA A 197 9.82 -4.12 5.02
CA ALA A 197 10.02 -2.69 4.81
C ALA A 197 9.02 -1.84 5.59
N ALA A 198 7.72 -2.20 5.59
CA ALA A 198 6.69 -1.51 6.38
C ALA A 198 7.04 -1.50 7.88
N VAL A 199 7.51 -2.64 8.40
CA VAL A 199 7.92 -2.78 9.80
C VAL A 199 9.14 -1.91 10.12
N LEU A 200 10.16 -1.87 9.24
CA LEU A 200 11.34 -1.03 9.43
C LEU A 200 11.01 0.47 9.38
N ILE A 201 10.10 0.89 8.51
CA ILE A 201 9.60 2.28 8.46
C ILE A 201 8.88 2.64 9.76
N ALA A 202 7.98 1.77 10.24
CA ALA A 202 7.28 1.98 11.50
C ALA A 202 8.26 2.07 12.69
N LEU A 203 9.26 1.19 12.71
CA LEU A 203 10.32 1.20 13.71
C LEU A 203 11.09 2.53 13.70
N TYR A 204 11.46 3.03 12.53
CA TYR A 204 12.15 4.31 12.36
C TYR A 204 11.30 5.48 12.90
N GLU A 205 10.01 5.54 12.53
CA GLU A 205 9.09 6.60 12.93
C GLU A 205 8.84 6.62 14.45
N ILE A 206 8.70 5.45 15.07
CA ILE A 206 8.55 5.30 16.52
C ILE A 206 9.85 5.71 17.24
N ALA A 207 11.00 5.24 16.76
CA ALA A 207 12.30 5.54 17.37
C ALA A 207 12.65 7.03 17.38
N HIS A 208 12.16 7.80 16.41
CA HIS A 208 12.37 9.25 16.32
C HIS A 208 11.21 10.08 16.92
N GLY A 209 10.27 9.43 17.62
CA GLY A 209 9.25 10.11 18.44
C GLY A 209 8.01 10.62 17.70
N VAL A 210 7.76 10.21 16.45
CA VAL A 210 6.54 10.59 15.71
C VAL A 210 5.50 9.49 15.82
N HIS A 211 4.99 9.33 17.04
CA HIS A 211 4.04 8.28 17.42
C HIS A 211 2.79 8.16 16.53
N PRO A 212 2.06 9.24 16.12
CA PRO A 212 0.85 9.07 15.33
C PRO A 212 1.13 8.53 13.92
N VAL A 213 2.25 8.92 13.31
CA VAL A 213 2.65 8.39 11.99
C VAL A 213 3.14 6.96 12.14
N GLY A 214 3.98 6.69 13.15
CA GLY A 214 4.44 5.35 13.48
C GLY A 214 3.29 4.36 13.69
N TYR A 215 2.27 4.75 14.45
CA TYR A 215 1.08 3.93 14.69
C TYR A 215 0.32 3.59 13.40
N LEU A 216 0.16 4.55 12.47
CA LEU A 216 -0.46 4.29 11.17
C LEU A 216 0.39 3.35 10.30
N SER A 217 1.71 3.47 10.35
CA SER A 217 2.63 2.56 9.67
C SER A 217 2.55 1.14 10.25
N VAL A 218 2.45 0.98 11.57
CA VAL A 218 2.20 -0.32 12.22
C VAL A 218 0.86 -0.90 11.78
N CYS A 219 -0.20 -0.10 11.76
CA CYS A 219 -1.52 -0.53 11.26
C CYS A 219 -1.44 -1.05 9.82
N THR A 220 -0.67 -0.36 8.97
CA THR A 220 -0.45 -0.76 7.57
C THR A 220 0.29 -2.09 7.51
N ALA A 221 1.37 -2.25 8.28
CA ALA A 221 2.11 -3.51 8.37
C ALA A 221 1.23 -4.67 8.89
N ALA A 222 0.40 -4.42 9.91
CA ALA A 222 -0.55 -5.40 10.44
C ALA A 222 -1.57 -5.84 9.38
N ARG A 223 -2.11 -4.90 8.60
CA ARG A 223 -3.04 -5.20 7.50
C ARG A 223 -2.37 -6.01 6.39
N LEU A 224 -1.15 -5.67 6.00
CA LEU A 224 -0.37 -6.45 5.04
C LEU A 224 -0.14 -7.88 5.55
N GLY A 225 0.30 -8.04 6.80
CA GLY A 225 0.50 -9.36 7.42
C GLY A 225 -0.79 -10.18 7.53
N MET A 226 -1.93 -9.52 7.81
CA MET A 226 -3.23 -10.18 7.82
C MET A 226 -3.65 -10.68 6.44
N VAL A 227 -3.49 -9.84 5.39
CA VAL A 227 -3.79 -10.22 4.00
C VAL A 227 -2.90 -11.38 3.55
N MET A 228 -1.63 -11.41 3.98
CA MET A 228 -0.73 -12.52 3.71
C MET A 228 -1.08 -13.80 4.49
N GLY A 229 -1.99 -13.74 5.47
CA GLY A 229 -2.43 -14.88 6.27
C GLY A 229 -1.55 -15.20 7.49
N LEU A 230 -0.68 -14.27 7.91
CA LEU A 230 0.29 -14.50 9.00
C LEU A 230 -0.36 -14.59 10.40
N HIS A 231 -1.56 -14.01 10.55
CA HIS A 231 -2.28 -13.91 11.82
C HIS A 231 -2.84 -15.25 12.32
N ASP A 232 -3.32 -16.11 11.42
CA ASP A 232 -3.83 -17.44 11.77
C ASP A 232 -3.53 -18.45 10.65
N ARG A 233 -2.58 -19.34 10.89
CA ARG A 233 -2.15 -20.34 9.89
C ARG A 233 -3.15 -21.47 9.66
N LYS A 234 -4.05 -21.73 10.62
CA LYS A 234 -4.98 -22.87 10.53
C LYS A 234 -6.29 -22.46 9.88
N GLN A 235 -6.74 -21.24 10.15
CA GLN A 235 -8.08 -20.79 9.74
C GLN A 235 -8.04 -19.66 8.71
N ALA A 236 -6.94 -18.90 8.60
CA ALA A 236 -6.89 -17.81 7.63
C ALA A 236 -6.59 -18.30 6.21
N LYS A 237 -7.22 -17.62 5.25
CA LYS A 237 -6.88 -17.72 3.84
C LYS A 237 -5.44 -17.25 3.65
N GLN A 238 -4.60 -18.10 3.07
CA GLN A 238 -3.20 -17.77 2.79
C GLN A 238 -3.10 -17.21 1.38
N LEU A 239 -2.48 -16.03 1.25
CA LEU A 239 -2.29 -15.40 -0.06
C LEU A 239 -1.26 -16.18 -0.90
N TYR A 240 -0.22 -16.69 -0.25
CA TYR A 240 0.79 -17.55 -0.88
C TYR A 240 0.56 -19.01 -0.50
N GLY A 241 1.16 -19.91 -1.28
CA GLY A 241 1.25 -21.32 -0.93
C GLY A 241 1.95 -21.55 0.42
N ALA A 242 1.84 -22.77 0.93
CA ALA A 242 2.54 -23.15 2.16
C ALA A 242 4.06 -22.95 1.97
N PRO A 243 4.76 -22.35 2.95
CA PRO A 243 6.19 -22.08 2.85
C PRO A 243 6.98 -23.37 2.67
N GLU A 244 7.81 -23.37 1.63
CA GLU A 244 8.56 -24.53 1.16
C GLU A 244 9.61 -24.97 2.17
N THR A 245 10.21 -24.01 2.88
CA THR A 245 11.29 -24.26 3.84
C THR A 245 10.93 -23.83 5.26
N TRP A 246 11.57 -24.48 6.24
CA TRP A 246 11.46 -24.11 7.66
C TRP A 246 11.98 -22.68 7.91
N MET A 247 12.99 -22.26 7.16
CA MET A 247 13.59 -20.93 7.22
C MET A 247 12.58 -19.83 6.86
N GLN A 248 11.88 -19.97 5.73
CA GLN A 248 10.80 -19.05 5.32
C GLN A 248 9.68 -18.98 6.37
N ARG A 249 9.34 -20.12 6.99
CA ARG A 249 8.31 -20.15 8.06
C ARG A 249 8.71 -19.36 9.27
N GLU A 250 9.97 -19.48 9.66
CA GLU A 250 10.52 -18.82 10.82
C GLU A 250 10.61 -17.32 10.60
N GLU A 251 11.04 -16.89 9.41
CA GLU A 251 11.08 -15.49 9.02
C GLU A 251 9.68 -14.83 9.05
N GLN A 252 8.67 -15.47 8.44
CA GLN A 252 7.28 -15.02 8.53
C GLN A 252 6.78 -14.85 9.97
N ARG A 253 7.14 -15.80 10.84
CA ARG A 253 6.76 -15.78 12.24
C ARG A 253 7.43 -14.61 12.98
N ARG A 254 8.73 -14.41 12.77
CA ARG A 254 9.50 -13.31 13.36
C ARG A 254 8.97 -11.95 12.92
N THR A 255 8.66 -11.79 11.65
CA THR A 255 8.02 -10.56 11.14
C THR A 255 6.65 -10.32 11.75
N TRP A 256 5.82 -11.36 11.92
CA TRP A 256 4.54 -11.19 12.61
C TRP A 256 4.71 -10.77 14.08
N TRP A 257 5.66 -11.39 14.79
CA TRP A 257 5.99 -10.97 16.16
C TRP A 257 6.52 -9.55 16.23
N ALA A 258 7.35 -9.14 15.27
CA ALA A 258 7.86 -7.77 15.17
C ALA A 258 6.72 -6.75 15.08
N ILE A 259 5.70 -7.02 14.27
CA ILE A 259 4.50 -6.17 14.17
C ILE A 259 3.78 -6.10 15.53
N LEU A 260 3.57 -7.23 16.19
CA LEU A 260 2.90 -7.28 17.50
C LEU A 260 3.69 -6.58 18.61
N ILE A 261 5.02 -6.52 18.50
CA ILE A 261 5.87 -5.79 19.44
C ILE A 261 5.71 -4.28 19.23
N LEU A 262 5.63 -3.81 17.98
CA LEU A 262 5.46 -2.39 17.66
C LEU A 262 4.05 -1.85 17.91
N ASP A 263 3.05 -2.72 17.93
CA ASP A 263 1.65 -2.37 18.21
C ASP A 263 1.36 -2.15 19.70
N ARG A 264 2.25 -2.62 20.58
CA ARG A 264 2.11 -2.48 22.04
C ARG A 264 2.75 -1.21 22.58
#